data_AF-A0A5V3NI94-F1
#
_entry.id   AF-A0A5V3NI94-F1
#
_cell.length_a   1.000
_cell.length_b   1.000
_cell.length_c   1.000
_cell.angle_alpha   90.00
_cell.angle_beta   90.00
_cell.angle_gamma   90.00
#
_symmetry.space_group_name_H-M   'P 1'
#
loop_
_entity.id
_entity.type
_entity.pdbx_description
1 polymer ?
#
loop_
_entity_poly.entity_id
_entity_poly.type
_entity_poly.pdbx_seq_one_letter_code
_entity_poly.pdbx_strand_id
1 'polypeptide(L)' 'MQFIIGYVTAVRGTSVRAIVHPNLYQTTYIYDGRLYRGVAINEFIVIKKGYHDIIGKIEGEEI' A
#
# COMPACT_ATOMS: atom_id res chain seq x y z
N MET A 1 -7.37 14.27 7.39
CA MET A 1 -7.66 12.87 7.78
C MET A 1 -6.90 11.95 6.83
N GLN A 2 -6.31 10.86 7.34
CA GLN A 2 -5.55 9.90 6.55
C GLN A 2 -6.34 8.59 6.48
N PHE A 3 -6.54 8.05 5.29
CA PHE A 3 -7.15 6.74 5.09
C PHE A 3 -6.04 5.69 5.02
N ILE A 4 -5.93 4.88 6.07
CA ILE A 4 -4.86 3.89 6.23
C ILE A 4 -5.46 2.51 5.96
N ILE A 5 -5.00 1.86 4.90
CA ILE A 5 -5.47 0.52 4.50
C ILE A 5 -4.60 -0.61 5.05
N GLY A 6 -3.44 -0.29 5.62
CA GLY A 6 -2.49 -1.29 6.09
C GLY A 6 -1.18 -0.66 6.55
N TYR A 7 -0.18 -1.50 6.82
CA TYR A 7 1.14 -1.08 7.28
C TYR A 7 2.27 -1.93 6.67
N VAL A 8 3.44 -1.32 6.51
CA VAL A 8 4.64 -2.00 6.03
C VAL A 8 5.26 -2.80 7.17
N THR A 9 5.53 -4.09 6.93
CA THR A 9 6.20 -4.98 7.90
C THR A 9 7.69 -5.12 7.65
N ALA A 10 8.13 -5.02 6.39
CA ALA A 10 9.54 -5.13 6.05
C ALA A 10 9.89 -4.36 4.76
N VAL A 11 11.10 -3.80 4.73
CA VAL A 11 11.72 -3.20 3.54
C VAL A 11 13.05 -3.90 3.28
N ARG A 12 13.19 -4.53 2.12
CA ARG A 12 14.41 -5.24 1.69
C ARG A 12 14.86 -4.70 0.33
N GLY A 13 15.75 -3.73 0.34
CA GLY A 13 16.18 -3.04 -0.89
C GLY A 13 15.00 -2.31 -1.54
N THR A 14 14.61 -2.75 -2.73
CA THR A 14 13.44 -2.25 -3.49
C THR A 14 12.15 -3.05 -3.26
N SER A 15 12.23 -4.21 -2.61
CA SER A 15 11.06 -5.03 -2.30
C SER A 15 10.50 -4.66 -0.94
N VAL A 16 9.18 -4.53 -0.87
CA VAL A 16 8.47 -4.13 0.36
C VAL A 16 7.36 -5.13 0.66
N ARG A 17 7.30 -5.55 1.93
CA ARG A 17 6.20 -6.37 2.45
C ARG A 17 5.29 -5.49 3.29
N ALA A 18 4.01 -5.50 2.98
CA ALA A 18 2.98 -4.79 3.73
C ALA A 18 1.82 -5.73 4.03
N ILE A 19 1.16 -5.50 5.16
CA ILE A 19 -0.08 -6.18 5.54
C ILE A 19 -1.21 -5.18 5.35
N VAL A 20 -2.20 -5.60 4.58
CA VAL A 20 -3.43 -4.86 4.37
C VAL A 20 -4.45 -5.33 5.42
N HIS A 21 -5.24 -4.42 5.97
CA HIS A 21 -6.27 -4.81 6.92
C HIS A 21 -7.29 -5.76 6.27
N PRO A 22 -7.76 -6.80 6.98
CA PRO A 22 -8.58 -7.86 6.38
C PRO A 22 -9.92 -7.38 5.80
N ASN A 23 -10.38 -6.17 6.16
CA ASN A 23 -11.60 -5.57 5.63
C ASN A 23 -11.32 -4.52 4.53
N LEU A 24 -10.06 -4.34 4.14
CA LEU A 24 -9.59 -3.29 3.25
C LEU A 24 -8.70 -3.87 2.13
N TYR A 25 -9.15 -4.93 1.43
CA TYR A 25 -8.48 -5.52 0.25
C TYR A 25 -9.16 -5.16 -1.09
N GLN A 26 -10.02 -4.15 -1.06
CA GLN A 26 -10.82 -3.71 -2.20
C GLN A 26 -9.94 -2.98 -3.22
N THR A 27 -10.23 -3.14 -4.52
CA THR A 27 -9.54 -2.40 -5.59
C THR A 27 -9.81 -0.89 -5.51
N THR A 28 -10.90 -0.49 -4.86
CA THR A 28 -11.34 0.91 -4.76
C THR A 28 -12.00 1.15 -3.40
N TYR A 29 -11.75 2.31 -2.80
CA TYR A 29 -12.34 2.76 -1.55
C TYR A 29 -13.09 4.06 -1.75
N ILE A 30 -14.19 4.22 -1.02
CA ILE A 30 -14.89 5.50 -0.90
C ILE A 30 -14.64 6.00 0.52
N TYR A 31 -13.94 7.13 0.63
CA TYR A 31 -13.65 7.78 1.91
C TYR A 31 -13.83 9.29 1.76
N ASP A 32 -14.53 9.93 2.70
CA ASP A 32 -14.76 11.38 2.69
C ASP A 32 -15.35 11.91 1.36
N GLY A 33 -16.28 11.15 0.76
CA GLY A 33 -16.90 11.47 -0.53
C GLY A 33 -15.97 11.38 -1.74
N ARG A 34 -14.73 10.89 -1.56
CA ARG A 34 -13.73 10.72 -2.62
C ARG A 34 -13.47 9.26 -2.90
N LEU A 35 -13.21 8.97 -4.18
CA LEU A 35 -12.79 7.66 -4.66
C LEU A 35 -11.27 7.55 -4.52
N TYR A 36 -10.81 6.52 -3.81
CA TYR A 36 -9.40 6.16 -3.67
C TYR A 36 -9.14 4.83 -4.36
N ARG A 37 -8.06 4.75 -5.12
CA ARG A 37 -7.62 3.48 -5.68
C ARG A 37 -6.92 2.67 -4.58
N GLY A 38 -7.26 1.39 -4.49
CA GLY A 38 -6.53 0.45 -3.68
C GLY A 38 -5.19 0.08 -4.31
N VAL A 39 -4.57 -0.95 -3.75
CA VAL A 39 -3.28 -1.48 -4.22
C VAL A 39 -3.51 -2.79 -4.94
N ALA A 40 -2.95 -2.93 -6.14
CA ALA A 40 -3.00 -4.15 -6.92
C ALA A 40 -1.60 -4.74 -7.19
N ILE A 41 -1.57 -6.05 -7.46
CA ILE A 41 -0.35 -6.75 -7.89
C ILE A 41 0.20 -6.08 -9.16
N ASN A 42 1.53 -5.97 -9.27
CA ASN A 42 2.26 -5.25 -10.31
C ASN A 42 2.14 -3.72 -10.30
N GLU A 43 1.44 -3.10 -9.35
CA GLU A 43 1.53 -1.65 -9.19
C GLU A 43 2.82 -1.22 -8.47
N PHE A 44 3.22 0.02 -8.74
CA PHE A 44 4.31 0.69 -8.04
C PHE A 44 3.75 1.62 -6.97
N ILE A 45 4.31 1.54 -5.77
CA ILE A 45 3.96 2.40 -4.65
C ILE A 45 5.17 3.21 -4.21
N VAL A 46 4.90 4.43 -3.72
CA VAL A 46 5.92 5.27 -3.10
C VAL A 46 5.79 5.17 -1.58
N ILE A 47 6.87 4.82 -0.92
CA ILE A 47 6.95 4.71 0.53
C ILE A 47 7.87 5.81 1.03
N LYS A 48 7.28 6.73 1.79
CA LYS A 48 7.97 7.85 2.43
C LYS A 48 8.76 7.31 3.64
N LYS A 49 10.09 7.30 3.57
CA LYS A 49 10.99 6.95 4.68
C LYS A 49 11.87 8.16 5.04
N GLY A 50 11.38 8.99 5.96
CA GLY A 50 12.06 10.24 6.34
C GLY A 50 12.13 11.20 5.14
N TYR A 51 13.35 11.54 4.72
CA TYR A 51 13.60 12.39 3.55
C TYR A 51 13.74 11.61 2.23
N HIS A 52 13.60 10.29 2.26
CA HIS A 52 13.76 9.44 1.09
C HIS A 52 12.43 8.85 0.65
N ASP A 53 12.20 8.84 -0.66
CA ASP A 53 11.09 8.15 -1.29
C ASP A 53 11.60 6.81 -1.85
N ILE A 54 11.01 5.71 -1.37
CA ILE A 54 11.32 4.36 -1.84
C ILE A 54 10.22 3.95 -2.81
N ILE A 55 10.60 3.59 -4.04
CA ILE A 55 9.66 3.04 -5.02
C ILE A 55 9.72 1.52 -4.91
N GLY A 56 8.60 0.92 -4.51
CA GLY A 56 8.44 -0.54 -4.41
C GLY A 56 7.43 -1.05 -5.43
N LYS A 57 7.65 -2.26 -5.94
CA LYS A 57 6.69 -2.98 -6.78
C LYS A 57 5.96 -4.02 -5.93
N ILE A 58 4.65 -4.15 -6.12
CA ILE A 58 3.84 -5.16 -5.46
C ILE A 58 4.03 -6.50 -6.19
N GLU A 59 4.68 -7.46 -5.53
CA GLU A 59 5.02 -8.76 -6.12
C GLU A 59 3.94 -9.83 -5.87
N GLY A 60 3.11 -9.67 -4.85
CA GLY A 60 2.04 -10.62 -4.54
C GLY A 60 1.18 -10.18 -3.35
N GLU A 61 0.06 -10.85 -3.16
CA GLU A 61 -0.83 -10.70 -2.01
C GLU A 61 -0.72 -11.99 -1.18
N GLU A 62 -0.48 -11.87 0.12
CA GLU A 62 -0.48 -13.01 1.05
C GLU A 62 -1.72 -12.87 1.92
N ILE A 63 -2.63 -13.86 1.80
CA ILE A 63 -3.95 -13.90 2.46
C ILE A 63 -3.81 -14.57 3.83
#